data_AF-A0A5E4SB88-F1
#
_entry.id   AF-A0A5E4SB88-F1
#
_cell.length_a   1.000
_cell.length_b   1.000
_cell.length_c   1.000
_cell.angle_alpha   90.00
_cell.angle_beta   90.00
_cell.angle_gamma   90.00
#
_symmetry.space_group_name_H-M   'P 1'
#
loop_
_entity.id
_entity.type
_entity.pdbx_description
1 polymer ?
#
loop_
_entity_poly.entity_id
_entity_poly.type
_entity_poly.pdbx_seq_one_letter_code
_entity_poly.pdbx_strand_id
1 'polypeptide(L)'
;MESENVVVVHHVPWSKGKLTGQKPPLKLREIWAIRTTLQMALNVRELAMFNLAIDSELRACDLTRLRVQDVRRGSQVASRATIMQQ
;
A
#
# COMPACT_ATOMS: atom_id res chain seq x y z
N MET A 1 -6.53 27.39 -30.47
CA MET A 1 -6.06 26.29 -29.60
C MET A 1 -6.68 26.54 -28.24
N GLU A 2 -7.88 26.01 -28.03
CA GLU A 2 -8.57 26.13 -26.75
C GLU A 2 -7.85 25.25 -25.75
N SER A 3 -7.26 25.87 -24.73
CA SER A 3 -6.65 25.17 -23.62
C SER A 3 -7.77 24.51 -22.83
N GLU A 4 -7.93 23.20 -22.99
CA GLU A 4 -8.78 22.38 -22.13
C GLU A 4 -8.30 22.53 -20.69
N ASN A 5 -9.07 23.28 -19.91
CA ASN A 5 -8.82 23.50 -18.50
C ASN A 5 -9.17 22.21 -17.75
N VAL A 6 -8.17 21.34 -17.54
CA VAL A 6 -8.33 20.08 -16.81
C VAL A 6 -8.75 20.43 -15.38
N VAL A 7 -10.03 20.21 -15.06
CA VAL A 7 -10.57 20.39 -13.72
C VAL A 7 -9.94 19.33 -12.81
N VAL A 8 -8.92 19.72 -12.06
CA VAL A 8 -8.31 18.86 -11.04
C VAL A 8 -9.30 18.73 -9.89
N VAL A 9 -10.03 17.62 -9.84
CA VAL A 9 -10.90 17.30 -8.69
C VAL A 9 -10.00 17.07 -7.48
N HIS A 10 -10.01 18.03 -6.54
CA HIS A 10 -9.33 17.86 -5.26
C HIS A 10 -10.09 16.84 -4.41
N HIS A 11 -9.58 15.62 -4.35
CA HIS A 11 -10.10 14.57 -3.47
C HIS A 11 -9.87 14.97 -2.02
N VAL A 12 -10.94 15.37 -1.33
CA VAL A 12 -10.88 15.66 0.10
C VAL A 12 -10.68 14.33 0.85
N PRO A 13 -9.65 14.19 1.70
CA PRO A 13 -9.49 12.98 2.51
C PRO A 13 -10.74 12.74 3.37
N TRP A 14 -11.20 11.49 3.45
CA TRP A 14 -12.38 11.11 4.24
C TRP A 14 -12.28 11.48 5.73
N SER A 15 -11.05 11.69 6.21
CA SER A 15 -10.72 12.07 7.58
C SER A 15 -10.40 13.57 7.75
N LYS A 16 -10.54 14.41 6.72
CA LYS A 16 -10.23 15.85 6.83
C LYS A 16 -11.13 16.50 7.88
N GLY A 17 -10.52 17.17 8.87
CA GLY A 17 -11.21 17.81 9.98
C GLY A 17 -11.66 16.87 11.11
N LYS A 18 -11.40 15.56 11.02
CA LYS A 18 -11.68 14.59 12.09
C LYS A 18 -10.42 14.33 12.90
N LEU A 19 -10.48 14.50 14.22
CA LEU A 19 -9.41 14.12 15.13
C LEU A 19 -9.39 12.58 15.26
N THR A 20 -8.72 11.91 14.33
CA THR A 20 -8.48 10.47 14.46
C THR A 20 -7.30 10.28 15.41
N GLY A 21 -7.56 9.84 16.63
CA GLY A 21 -6.51 9.48 17.59
C GLY A 21 -5.67 8.29 17.11
N GLN A 22 -4.85 7.74 18.00
CA GLN A 22 -4.06 6.55 17.69
C GLN A 22 -4.98 5.42 17.23
N LYS A 23 -4.75 4.90 16.02
CA LYS A 23 -5.46 3.72 15.54
C LYS A 23 -4.84 2.48 16.21
N PRO A 24 -5.66 1.59 16.80
CA PRO A 24 -5.13 0.36 17.38
C PRO A 24 -4.51 -0.51 16.28
N PRO A 25 -3.51 -1.34 16.62
CA PRO A 25 -2.99 -2.34 15.69
C PRO A 25 -4.08 -3.35 15.32
N LEU A 26 -3.97 -3.93 14.13
CA LEU A 26 -4.88 -4.97 13.67
C LEU A 26 -4.74 -6.23 14.54
N LYS A 27 -5.88 -6.84 14.89
CA LYS A 27 -5.92 -8.14 15.56
C LYS A 27 -5.62 -9.25 14.56
N LEU A 28 -5.10 -10.37 15.05
CA LEU A 28 -4.79 -11.53 14.21
C LEU A 28 -5.99 -11.96 13.35
N ARG A 29 -7.19 -12.04 13.94
CA ARG A 29 -8.43 -12.38 13.22
C ARG A 29 -8.76 -11.40 12.09
N GLU A 30 -8.47 -10.12 12.26
CA GLU A 30 -8.71 -9.09 11.23
C GLU A 30 -7.71 -9.23 10.09
N ILE A 31 -6.44 -9.51 10.40
CA ILE A 31 -5.41 -9.81 9.39
C ILE A 31 -5.81 -11.02 8.54
N TRP A 32 -6.27 -12.10 9.19
CA TRP A 32 -6.76 -13.29 8.49
C TRP A 32 -7.98 -12.98 7.62
N ALA A 33 -8.96 -12.24 8.14
CA ALA A 33 -10.15 -11.87 7.39
C ALA A 33 -9.77 -11.10 6.11
N ILE A 34 -8.94 -10.06 6.23
CA ILE A 34 -8.50 -9.25 5.08
C ILE A 34 -7.76 -10.11 4.05
N ARG A 35 -6.80 -10.93 4.51
CA ARG A 35 -6.02 -11.80 3.62
C ARG A 35 -6.91 -12.78 2.85
N THR A 36 -7.82 -13.45 3.54
CA THR A 36 -8.75 -14.42 2.93
C THR A 36 -9.67 -13.74 1.92
N THR A 37 -10.20 -12.56 2.24
CA THR A 37 -11.03 -11.79 1.30
C THR A 37 -10.26 -11.44 0.02
N LEU A 38 -9.01 -10.98 0.14
CA LEU A 38 -8.17 -10.67 -1.01
C LEU A 38 -7.82 -11.91 -1.85
N GLN A 39 -7.56 -13.04 -1.19
CA GLN A 39 -7.32 -14.33 -1.86
C GLN A 39 -8.56 -14.81 -2.64
N MET A 40 -9.74 -14.75 -2.03
CA MET A 40 -11.00 -15.14 -2.68
C MET A 40 -11.36 -14.24 -3.86
N ALA A 41 -11.01 -12.95 -3.77
CA ALA A 41 -11.20 -11.99 -4.85
C ALA A 41 -10.16 -12.10 -5.99
N LEU A 42 -9.18 -13.01 -5.88
CA LEU A 42 -8.05 -13.15 -6.81
C LEU A 42 -7.29 -11.82 -7.03
N ASN A 43 -7.28 -10.93 -6.04
CA ASN A 43 -6.64 -9.63 -6.14
C ASN A 43 -5.16 -9.74 -5.75
N VAL A 44 -4.36 -10.27 -6.67
CA VAL A 44 -2.93 -10.59 -6.45
C VAL A 44 -2.12 -9.38 -6.02
N ARG A 45 -2.39 -8.20 -6.61
CA ARG A 45 -1.67 -6.97 -6.27
C ARG A 45 -1.93 -6.55 -4.84
N GLU A 46 -3.19 -6.41 -4.44
CA GLU A 46 -3.53 -5.97 -3.09
C GLU A 46 -3.14 -7.01 -2.04
N LEU A 47 -3.24 -8.31 -2.37
CA LEU A 47 -2.74 -9.38 -1.51
C LEU A 47 -1.23 -9.28 -1.26
N ALA A 48 -0.44 -9.05 -2.31
CA ALA A 48 1.00 -8.88 -2.19
C ALA A 48 1.36 -7.62 -1.37
N MET A 49 0.69 -6.50 -1.63
CA MET A 49 0.87 -5.26 -0.88
C MET A 49 0.49 -5.40 0.59
N PHE A 50 -0.61 -6.10 0.88
CA PHE A 50 -1.04 -6.35 2.25
C PHE A 50 -0.04 -7.21 3.02
N ASN A 51 0.42 -8.32 2.43
CA ASN A 51 1.44 -9.16 3.07
C ASN A 51 2.73 -8.37 3.30
N LEU A 52 3.18 -7.61 2.30
CA LEU A 52 4.39 -6.81 2.41
C LEU A 52 4.27 -5.71 3.49
N ALA A 53 3.09 -5.10 3.66
CA ALA A 53 2.83 -4.11 4.71
C ALA A 53 3.02 -4.69 6.12
N ILE A 54 2.63 -5.96 6.32
CA ILE A 54 2.77 -6.67 7.59
C ILE A 54 4.25 -7.05 7.82
N ASP A 55 4.96 -7.45 6.78
CA ASP A 55 6.32 -8.00 6.90
C ASP A 55 7.44 -6.94 6.96
N SER A 56 7.23 -5.75 6.37
CA SER A 56 8.34 -4.82 6.05
C SER A 56 8.46 -3.59 6.96
N GLU A 57 7.54 -3.39 7.92
CA GLU A 57 7.46 -2.20 8.78
C GLU A 57 7.54 -0.85 8.00
N LEU A 58 7.22 -0.87 6.70
CA LEU A 58 7.30 0.31 5.86
C LEU A 58 6.14 1.26 6.14
N ARG A 59 6.42 2.57 6.08
CA ARG A 59 5.35 3.58 6.07
C ARG A 59 4.53 3.41 4.81
N ALA A 60 3.24 3.71 4.90
CA ALA A 60 2.30 3.52 3.79
C ALA A 60 2.74 4.25 2.52
N CYS A 61 3.33 5.45 2.63
CA CYS A 61 3.84 6.20 1.49
C CYS A 61 5.03 5.53 0.81
N ASP A 62 5.94 4.90 1.56
CA ASP A 62 7.09 4.18 0.99
C ASP A 62 6.62 2.89 0.33
N LEU A 63 5.77 2.12 1.02
CA LEU A 63 5.20 0.88 0.51
C LEU A 63 4.45 1.11 -0.81
N THR A 64 3.58 2.11 -0.87
CA THR A 64 2.78 2.43 -2.07
C THR A 64 3.61 2.94 -3.24
N ARG A 65 4.87 3.37 -3.01
CA ARG A 65 5.81 3.83 -4.03
C ARG A 65 6.79 2.76 -4.50
N LEU A 66 6.79 1.58 -3.87
CA LEU A 66 7.65 0.47 -4.26
C LEU A 66 7.46 0.09 -5.72
N ARG A 67 8.58 -0.21 -6.36
CA ARG A 67 8.66 -0.69 -7.74
C ARG A 67 9.22 -2.11 -7.74
N VAL A 68 8.93 -2.83 -8.82
CA VAL A 68 9.46 -4.20 -9.03
C VAL A 68 10.99 -4.24 -8.95
N GLN A 69 11.67 -3.20 -9.44
CA GLN A 69 13.14 -3.08 -9.38
C GLN A 69 13.70 -3.00 -7.94
N ASP A 70 12.89 -2.60 -6.96
CA ASP A 70 13.33 -2.46 -5.58
C ASP A 70 13.39 -3.83 -4.86
N VAL A 71 12.69 -4.83 -5.40
CA VAL A 71 12.58 -6.19 -4.83
C VAL A 71 13.17 -7.29 -5.72
N ARG A 72 13.65 -6.96 -6.93
CA ARG A 72 14.28 -7.91 -7.86
C ARG A 72 15.74 -7.54 -8.15
N ARG A 73 16.58 -8.53 -8.41
CA ARG A 73 17.93 -8.36 -8.97
C ARG A 73 17.99 -9.09 -10.31
N GLY A 74 18.19 -8.33 -11.39
CA GLY A 74 18.15 -8.90 -12.74
C GLY A 74 16.81 -9.59 -13.02
N SER A 75 16.83 -10.83 -13.50
CA SER A 75 15.63 -11.63 -13.79
C SER A 75 15.06 -12.37 -12.57
N GLN A 76 15.64 -12.22 -11.38
CA GLN A 76 15.24 -12.97 -10.18
C GLN A 76 14.75 -12.05 -9.06
N VAL A 77 13.80 -12.54 -8.25
CA VAL A 77 13.38 -11.87 -7.02
C VAL A 77 14.51 -11.95 -6.01
N ALA A 78 14.83 -10.84 -5.36
CA ALA A 78 15.89 -10.80 -4.36
C ALA A 78 15.45 -11.55 -3.10
N SER A 79 16.36 -12.31 -2.48
CA SER A 79 16.11 -12.95 -1.18
C SER A 79 15.93 -11.94 -0.05
N ARG A 80 16.44 -10.72 -0.23
CA ARG A 80 16.27 -9.58 0.68
C ARG A 80 16.29 -8.28 -0.12
N ALA A 81 15.38 -7.38 0.22
CA ALA A 81 15.35 -6.00 -0.24
C ALA A 81 15.65 -5.05 0.94
N THR A 82 16.30 -3.92 0.65
CA THR A 82 16.56 -2.87 1.65
C THR A 82 16.09 -1.56 1.06
N ILE A 83 15.18 -0.89 1.77
CA ILE A 83 14.50 0.31 1.30
C ILE A 83 14.80 1.44 2.29
N MET A 84 15.28 2.57 1.77
CA MET A 84 15.40 3.78 2.56
C MET A 84 14.04 4.48 2.65
N GLN A 85 13.56 4.67 3.87
CA GLN A 85 12.34 5.40 4.15
C GLN A 85 12.58 6.91 3.93
N GLN A 86 11.69 7.59 3.20
CA GLN A 86 11.77 9.02 2.87
C GLN A 86 11.43 10.04 3.97
#